data_AF-A0A8S9TR03-F1
#
_entry.id   AF-A0A8S9TR03-F1
#
_cell.length_a   1.000
_cell.length_b   1.000
_cell.length_c   1.000
_cell.angle_alpha   90.00
_cell.angle_beta   90.00
_cell.angle_gamma   90.00
#
_symmetry.space_group_name_H-M   'P 1'
#
loop_
_entity.id
_entity.type
_entity.pdbx_description
1 polymer ?
#
loop_
_entity_poly.entity_id
_entity_poly.type
_entity_poly.pdbx_seq_one_letter_code
_entity_poly.pdbx_strand_id
1 'polypeptide(L)'
;MMLKLQAQELYRTRGSRSGPFKASWSWRKHFLRRHKLSIRRRTREGQCTPADAEQKVEEFSNQVRLKMDELGVSVVYNADQTGMYQIFTTCETWK
;
A
#
# COMPACT_ATOMS: atom_id res chain seq x y z
N MET A 1 10.59 -2.58 -8.43
CA MET A 1 10.76 -2.15 -9.85
C MET A 1 11.32 -0.73 -10.01
N MET A 2 10.73 0.30 -9.37
CA MET A 2 11.00 1.73 -9.64
C MET A 2 12.47 2.20 -9.43
N LEU A 3 13.13 1.73 -8.38
CA LEU A 3 14.51 2.15 -8.06
C LEU A 3 15.55 1.73 -9.11
N LYS A 4 15.36 0.56 -9.73
CA LYS A 4 16.28 0.03 -10.76
C LYS A 4 16.20 0.86 -12.03
N LEU A 5 14.99 1.25 -12.45
CA LEU A 5 14.76 2.05 -13.65
C LEU A 5 15.35 3.47 -13.49
N GLN A 6 15.13 4.13 -12.35
CA GLN A 6 15.72 5.44 -12.08
C GLN A 6 17.25 5.39 -12.02
N ALA A 7 17.82 4.33 -11.43
CA ALA A 7 19.27 4.13 -11.39
C ALA A 7 19.86 3.89 -12.80
N GLN A 8 19.17 3.14 -13.65
CA GLN A 8 19.57 2.88 -15.04
C GLN A 8 19.50 4.15 -15.90
N GLU A 9 18.46 4.96 -15.74
CA GLU A 9 18.29 6.21 -16.48
C GLU A 9 19.40 7.22 -16.15
N LEU A 10 19.69 7.40 -14.86
CA LEU A 10 20.80 8.25 -14.41
C LEU A 10 22.18 7.71 -14.84
N TYR A 11 22.30 6.40 -15.00
CA TYR A 11 23.51 5.76 -15.48
C TYR A 11 23.70 5.93 -17.00
N ARG A 12 22.63 5.86 -17.81
CA ARG A 12 22.67 6.14 -19.25
C ARG A 12 22.98 7.60 -19.53
N THR A 13 22.31 8.53 -18.84
CA THR A 13 22.46 9.98 -19.04
C THR A 13 23.84 10.50 -18.66
N ARG A 14 24.54 9.87 -17.70
CA ARG A 14 25.91 10.25 -17.31
C ARG A 14 27.01 9.71 -18.22
N GLY A 15 26.66 9.01 -19.30
CA GLY A 15 27.63 8.44 -20.23
C GLY A 15 28.36 7.26 -19.60
N SER A 16 27.85 6.04 -19.77
CA SER A 16 28.51 4.85 -19.25
C SER A 16 28.73 3.77 -20.29
N ARG A 17 29.76 2.95 -20.00
CA ARG A 17 30.32 1.90 -20.86
C ARG A 17 29.24 0.87 -21.20
N SER A 18 29.28 0.33 -22.42
CA SER A 18 28.34 -0.70 -22.86
C SER A 18 28.40 -1.93 -21.96
N GLY A 19 27.28 -2.30 -21.35
CA GLY A 19 27.17 -3.49 -20.52
C GLY A 19 25.93 -3.50 -19.61
N PRO A 20 25.57 -4.65 -19.02
CA PRO A 20 24.47 -4.74 -18.08
C PRO A 20 24.78 -3.94 -16.81
N PHE A 21 23.85 -3.08 -16.40
CA PHE A 21 23.95 -2.29 -15.18
C PHE A 21 24.05 -3.19 -13.94
N LYS A 22 25.17 -3.11 -13.22
CA LYS A 22 25.41 -3.81 -11.96
C LYS A 22 25.66 -2.79 -10.85
N ALA A 23 24.96 -2.96 -9.72
CA ALA A 23 25.07 -2.08 -8.56
C ALA A 23 25.22 -2.90 -7.28
N SER A 24 26.33 -2.67 -6.56
CA SER A 24 26.59 -3.25 -5.25
C SER A 24 25.65 -2.68 -4.17
N TRP A 25 25.58 -3.35 -3.02
CA TRP A 25 24.80 -2.86 -1.88
C TRP A 25 25.24 -1.48 -1.39
N SER A 26 26.56 -1.26 -1.29
CA SER A 26 27.13 0.04 -0.89
C SER A 26 26.78 1.14 -1.89
N TRP A 27 26.80 0.85 -3.20
CA TRP A 27 26.39 1.78 -4.24
C TRP A 27 24.91 2.17 -4.10
N ARG A 28 24.02 1.19 -3.89
CA ARG A 28 22.57 1.44 -3.70
C ARG A 28 22.30 2.35 -2.50
N LYS A 29 22.98 2.12 -1.37
CA LYS A 29 22.87 2.97 -0.17
C LYS A 29 23.29 4.41 -0.46
N HIS A 30 24.41 4.61 -1.15
CA HIS A 30 24.90 5.93 -1.53
C HIS A 30 23.98 6.63 -2.54
N PHE A 31 23.44 5.89 -3.49
CA PHE A 31 22.49 6.38 -4.49
C PHE A 31 21.20 6.88 -3.83
N LEU A 32 20.59 6.06 -2.96
CA LEU A 32 19.41 6.45 -2.20
C LEU A 32 19.63 7.75 -1.40
N ARG A 33 20.76 7.84 -0.69
CA ARG A 33 21.14 9.03 0.08
C ARG A 33 21.33 10.26 -0.80
N ARG A 34 22.09 10.14 -1.91
CA ARG A 34 22.38 11.26 -2.82
C ARG A 34 21.13 11.81 -3.49
N HIS A 35 20.18 10.95 -3.81
CA HIS A 35 18.94 11.32 -4.50
C HIS A 35 17.74 11.50 -3.55
N LYS A 36 17.98 11.54 -2.23
CA LYS A 36 16.95 11.69 -1.19
C LYS A 36 15.80 10.66 -1.32
N LEU A 37 16.11 9.46 -1.80
CA LEU A 37 15.17 8.35 -1.94
C LEU A 37 15.23 7.48 -0.68
N SER A 38 14.08 6.98 -0.24
CA SER A 38 13.97 6.03 0.88
C SER A 38 13.09 4.85 0.50
N ILE A 39 13.50 3.64 0.88
CA ILE A 39 12.66 2.45 0.75
C ILE A 39 11.75 2.44 1.96
N ARG A 40 10.49 2.85 1.77
CA ARG A 40 9.47 2.80 2.82
C ARG A 40 8.51 1.65 2.51
N ARG A 41 8.28 0.79 3.49
CA ARG A 41 7.12 -0.11 3.47
C ARG A 41 5.90 0.76 3.72
N ARG A 42 4.81 0.54 2.98
CA ARG A 42 3.51 1.15 3.35
C ARG A 42 3.10 0.49 4.68
N THR A 43 3.17 1.24 5.77
CA THR A 43 2.52 0.84 7.02
C THR A 43 1.03 1.09 6.81
N ARG A 44 0.23 0.02 6.71
CA ARG A 44 -1.22 0.14 6.76
C ARG A 44 -1.57 0.24 8.24
N GLU A 45 -1.60 1.46 8.76
CA GLU A 45 -2.20 1.72 10.07
C GLU A 45 -3.71 1.56 9.92
N GLY A 46 -4.20 0.39 10.33
CA GLY A 46 -5.59 0.00 10.16
C GLY A 46 -5.95 -1.08 11.14
N GLN A 47 -5.72 -0.84 12.43
CA GLN A 47 -6.31 -1.63 13.49
C GLN A 47 -6.65 -0.70 14.65
N CYS A 48 -7.93 -0.31 14.71
CA CYS A 48 -8.55 0.13 15.96
C CYS A 48 -8.28 -0.95 17.02
N THR A 49 -8.04 -0.58 18.28
CA THR A 49 -7.91 -1.59 19.33
C THR A 49 -9.20 -2.41 19.41
N PRO A 50 -9.16 -3.69 19.84
CA PRO A 50 -10.36 -4.54 19.90
C PRO A 50 -11.51 -3.91 20.70
N ALA A 51 -11.20 -3.24 21.81
CA ALA A 51 -12.18 -2.54 22.64
C ALA A 51 -12.82 -1.35 21.93
N ASP A 52 -12.03 -0.52 21.25
CA ASP A 52 -12.55 0.61 20.46
C ASP A 52 -13.40 0.13 19.27
N ALA A 53 -13.16 -1.08 18.77
CA ALA A 53 -13.94 -1.68 17.69
C ALA A 53 -15.31 -2.16 18.19
N GLU A 54 -15.38 -2.78 19.36
CA GLU A 54 -16.64 -3.23 19.97
C GLU A 54 -17.60 -2.07 20.24
N GLN A 55 -17.10 -1.00 20.86
CA GLN A 55 -17.91 0.20 21.14
C GLN A 55 -18.47 0.81 19.84
N LYS A 56 -17.64 0.92 18.80
CA LYS A 56 -18.06 1.47 17.50
C LYS A 56 -19.10 0.60 16.81
N VAL A 57 -19.03 -0.72 16.94
CA VAL A 57 -20.02 -1.65 16.39
C VAL A 57 -21.36 -1.48 17.07
N GLU A 58 -21.38 -1.32 18.39
CA GLU A 58 -22.60 -1.11 19.16
C GLU A 58 -23.26 0.24 18.82
N GLU A 59 -22.49 1.33 18.83
CA GLU A 59 -22.97 2.66 18.46
C GLU A 59 -23.54 2.68 17.04
N PHE A 60 -22.84 2.08 16.08
CA PHE A 60 -23.31 1.98 14.70
C PHE A 60 -24.60 1.15 14.58
N SER A 61 -24.66 0.01 15.27
CA SER A 61 -25.85 -0.87 15.26
C SER A 61 -27.09 -0.16 15.78
N ASN A 62 -26.94 0.66 16.83
CA ASN A 62 -28.04 1.44 17.39
C ASN A 62 -28.51 2.53 16.41
N GLN A 63 -27.58 3.22 15.75
CA GLN A 63 -27.92 4.21 14.73
C GLN A 63 -28.69 3.60 13.55
N VAL A 64 -28.28 2.42 13.08
CA VAL A 64 -28.98 1.71 11.99
C VAL A 64 -30.40 1.35 12.39
N ARG A 65 -30.61 0.80 13.60
CA ARG A 65 -31.96 0.44 14.08
C ARG A 65 -32.88 1.65 14.18
N LEU A 66 -32.39 2.75 14.75
CA LEU A 66 -33.16 4.00 14.84
C LEU A 66 -33.58 4.51 13.45
N LYS A 67 -32.67 4.42 12.46
CA LYS A 67 -32.98 4.79 11.08
C LYS A 67 -33.94 3.83 10.39
N MET A 68 -33.90 2.54 10.70
CA MET A 68 -34.86 1.57 10.21
C MET A 68 -36.27 1.86 10.73
N ASP A 69 -36.40 2.18 12.01
CA ASP A 69 -37.68 2.53 12.63
C ASP A 69 -38.23 3.85 12.07
N GLU A 70 -37.39 4.87 11.93
CA GLU A 70 -37.76 6.18 11.34
C GLU A 70 -38.28 6.06 9.91
N LEU A 71 -37.67 5.19 9.10
CA LEU A 71 -37.98 5.03 7.68
C LEU A 71 -38.95 3.88 7.38
N GLY A 72 -39.34 3.09 8.39
CA GLY A 72 -40.17 1.90 8.21
C GLY A 72 -39.50 0.80 7.37
N VAL A 73 -38.17 0.70 7.41
CA VAL A 73 -37.38 -0.23 6.59
C VAL A 73 -37.13 -1.51 7.36
N SER A 74 -37.56 -2.65 6.83
CA SER A 74 -37.37 -3.97 7.44
C SER A 74 -36.07 -4.68 7.03
N VAL A 75 -35.46 -4.28 5.91
CA VAL A 75 -34.27 -4.92 5.34
C VAL A 75 -33.24 -3.88 4.92
N VAL A 76 -32.01 -4.03 5.41
CA VAL A 76 -30.87 -3.17 5.08
C VAL A 76 -29.85 -3.98 4.29
N TYR A 77 -29.45 -3.48 3.12
CA TYR A 77 -28.40 -4.07 2.31
C TYR A 77 -27.09 -3.32 2.49
N ASN A 78 -25.99 -4.06 2.59
CA ASN A 78 -24.67 -3.48 2.57
C ASN A 78 -24.32 -3.04 1.13
N ALA A 79 -23.90 -1.79 0.96
CA ALA A 79 -23.52 -1.22 -0.32
C ALA A 79 -22.07 -0.70 -0.25
N ASP A 80 -21.14 -1.58 0.11
CA ASP A 80 -19.72 -1.23 0.12
C ASP A 80 -19.12 -1.36 -1.28
N GLN A 81 -18.34 -0.36 -1.68
CA GLN A 81 -17.51 -0.47 -2.86
C GLN A 81 -16.28 -1.30 -2.51
N THR A 82 -16.33 -2.61 -2.78
CA THR A 82 -15.13 -3.44 -2.72
C THR A 82 -14.20 -3.02 -3.86
N GLY A 83 -13.13 -2.29 -3.54
CA GLY A 83 -12.09 -1.98 -4.51
C GLY A 83 -11.47 -3.27 -5.03
N MET A 84 -11.56 -3.54 -6.33
CA MET A 84 -10.83 -4.65 -6.95
C MET A 84 -9.32 -4.42 -6.81
N TYR A 85 -8.67 -5.09 -5.86
CA TYR A 85 -7.22 -5.11 -5.77
C TYR A 85 -6.67 -6.24 -6.65
N GLN A 86 -6.07 -5.88 -7.79
CA GLN A 86 -5.24 -6.81 -8.55
C GLN A 86 -3.92 -7.01 -7.79
N ILE A 87 -3.86 -8.08 -6.99
CA ILE A 87 -2.64 -8.51 -6.32
C ILE A 87 -1.73 -9.16 -7.37
N PHE A 88 -0.76 -8.40 -7.88
CA PHE A 88 0.38 -8.98 -8.58
C PHE A 88 1.36 -9.54 -7.54
N THR A 89 1.04 -10.70 -6.96
CA THR A 89 2.05 -11.53 -6.29
C THR A 89 2.90 -12.18 -7.36
N THR A 90 3.94 -11.49 -7.83
CA THR A 90 5.05 -12.17 -8.50
C THR A 90 5.78 -12.99 -7.44
N CYS A 91 5.48 -14.28 -7.42
CA CYS A 91 6.33 -15.29 -6.83
C CYS A 91 7.62 -15.32 -7.65
N GLU A 92 8.64 -14.56 -7.25
CA GLU A 92 9.99 -14.73 -7.78
C GLU A 92 10.78 -15.56 -6.77
N THR A 93 10.88 -16.84 -7.10
CA THR A 93 11.86 -17.78 -6.58
C THR A 93 13.25 -17.19 -6.79
N TRP A 94 14.01 -17.08 -5.70
CA TRP A 94 15.40 -16.69 -5.72
C TRP A 94 16.24 -17.79 -6.39
N LYS A 95 16.86 -17.47 -7.52
CA LYS A 95 18.11 -18.09 -8.02
C LYS A 95 19.03 -16.99 -8.53
#